data_AF-A0A8K0K362-F1
#
_entry.id   AF-A0A8K0K362-F1
#
_cell.length_a   1.000
_cell.length_b   1.000
_cell.length_c   1.000
_cell.angle_alpha   90.00
_cell.angle_beta   90.00
_cell.angle_gamma   90.00
#
_symmetry.space_group_name_H-M   'P 1'
#
loop_
_entity.id
_entity.type
_entity.pdbx_description
1 polymer ?
#
loop_
_entity_poly.entity_id
_entity_poly.type
_entity_poly.pdbx_seq_one_letter_code
_entity_poly.pdbx_strand_id
1 'polypeptide(L)'
;MPNVVLSKSKLFKEIGKSFEDDEFIDICFDFGLEVELVRKILFILYKGHDENEEPIQLLLEDVNYVIEVPANRPDLLSIEGIAYALRSYLKIEEYPGFSSINPKQKIQMFVQEKVQEVRPHVVAVIFRDVTFTPDNYASFIDLQEKLSASVGKKRSLVAIGAHDLDTIQPPFYYDALLPEEIKFCPLNQEKLMTGPEILEFYSHHAQLKQYVSLLKDLSHYPIIKDKNGVVLSLPPLINGDHTKITLNTRNVFVECTALCKTKALIILETLSCLFSRYCARKYVVEKVEIQPLKDCNPVCSKFENFIKYRTQITVHGLNAWFGAWHAFSFRGGGDDNLPEQRHHYRAPHISSPKTFRKNFPRLSFFKSFK
;
A
#
# COMPACT_ATOMS: atom_id res chain seq x y z
N MET A 1 12.57 -0.53 -11.19
CA MET A 1 11.53 0.02 -10.31
C MET A 1 10.97 -1.16 -9.48
N PRO A 2 10.01 -1.05 -8.53
CA PRO A 2 9.50 -2.24 -7.85
C PRO A 2 8.76 -3.17 -8.83
N ASN A 3 9.00 -4.47 -8.71
CA ASN A 3 8.34 -5.49 -9.52
C ASN A 3 7.26 -6.19 -8.69
N VAL A 4 6.10 -6.42 -9.31
CA VAL A 4 4.97 -7.15 -8.71
C VAL A 4 4.70 -8.39 -9.55
N VAL A 5 4.85 -9.56 -8.94
CA VAL A 5 4.61 -10.86 -9.59
C VAL A 5 3.18 -11.29 -9.32
N LEU A 6 2.39 -11.48 -10.37
CA LEU A 6 0.97 -11.81 -10.29
C LEU A 6 0.62 -13.02 -11.16
N SER A 7 -0.22 -13.93 -10.66
CA SER A 7 -0.81 -14.97 -11.50
C SER A 7 -1.82 -14.34 -12.47
N LYS A 8 -1.70 -14.68 -13.76
CA LYS A 8 -2.61 -14.24 -14.83
C LYS A 8 -4.07 -14.53 -14.48
N SER A 9 -4.34 -15.75 -14.02
CA SER A 9 -5.69 -16.20 -13.70
C SER A 9 -6.33 -15.37 -12.58
N LYS A 10 -5.57 -15.11 -11.51
CA LYS A 10 -6.03 -14.29 -10.37
C LYS A 10 -6.24 -12.84 -10.77
N LEU A 11 -5.32 -12.27 -11.55
CA LEU A 11 -5.42 -10.89 -11.99
C LEU A 11 -6.66 -10.65 -12.86
N PHE A 12 -6.93 -11.52 -13.83
CA PHE A 12 -8.09 -11.39 -14.72
C PHE A 12 -9.41 -11.61 -13.98
N LYS A 13 -9.41 -12.51 -12.98
CA LYS A 13 -10.54 -12.66 -12.07
C LYS A 13 -10.81 -11.37 -11.28
N GLU A 14 -9.78 -10.71 -10.79
CA GLU A 14 -9.92 -9.43 -10.07
C GLU A 14 -10.33 -8.26 -10.98
N ILE A 15 -9.88 -8.25 -12.24
CA ILE A 15 -10.31 -7.25 -13.24
C ILE A 15 -11.77 -7.50 -13.66
N GLY A 16 -12.21 -8.76 -13.68
CA GLY A 16 -13.52 -9.18 -14.18
C GLY A 16 -13.59 -9.32 -15.70
N LYS A 17 -12.43 -9.31 -16.38
CA LYS A 17 -12.29 -9.50 -17.82
C LYS A 17 -11.00 -10.28 -18.10
N SER A 18 -11.07 -11.19 -19.08
CA SER A 18 -9.90 -11.90 -19.61
C SER A 18 -9.40 -11.22 -20.88
N PHE A 19 -8.09 -11.29 -21.10
CA PHE A 19 -7.40 -10.70 -22.24
C PHE A 19 -6.44 -11.73 -22.84
N GLU A 20 -6.16 -11.61 -24.13
CA GLU A 20 -4.99 -12.28 -24.71
C GLU A 20 -3.70 -11.62 -24.21
N ASP A 21 -2.58 -12.34 -24.23
CA ASP A 21 -1.32 -11.86 -23.65
C ASP A 21 -0.85 -10.55 -24.32
N ASP A 22 -0.88 -10.50 -25.65
CA ASP A 22 -0.46 -9.31 -26.41
C ASP A 22 -1.40 -8.11 -26.14
N GLU A 23 -2.71 -8.36 -26.09
CA GLU A 23 -3.71 -7.32 -25.76
C GLU A 23 -3.47 -6.75 -24.36
N PHE A 24 -3.18 -7.61 -23.38
CA PHE A 24 -2.92 -7.18 -22.00
C PHE A 24 -1.63 -6.36 -21.88
N ILE A 25 -0.58 -6.76 -22.60
CA ILE A 25 0.70 -6.03 -22.65
C ILE A 25 0.47 -4.63 -23.24
N ASP A 26 -0.27 -4.52 -24.34
CA ASP A 26 -0.58 -3.23 -24.97
C ASP A 26 -1.39 -2.32 -24.01
N ILE A 27 -2.40 -2.86 -23.31
CA ILE A 27 -3.18 -2.11 -22.31
C ILE A 27 -2.28 -1.60 -21.18
N CYS A 28 -1.37 -2.44 -20.68
CA CYS A 28 -0.44 -2.05 -19.63
C CYS A 28 0.54 -0.98 -20.12
N PHE A 29 1.05 -1.11 -21.34
CA PHE A 29 1.94 -0.14 -21.95
C PHE A 29 1.27 1.23 -22.09
N ASP A 30 0.02 1.27 -22.58
CA ASP A 30 -0.77 2.50 -22.68
C ASP A 30 -1.04 3.14 -21.31
N PHE A 31 -1.23 2.32 -20.27
CA PHE A 31 -1.38 2.79 -18.90
C PHE A 31 -0.04 3.25 -18.26
N GLY A 32 1.10 2.88 -18.84
CA GLY A 32 2.44 3.20 -18.36
C GLY A 32 3.07 2.15 -17.44
N LEU A 33 2.71 0.88 -17.63
CA LEU A 33 3.29 -0.29 -16.96
C LEU A 33 4.02 -1.17 -17.96
N GLU A 34 5.18 -1.69 -17.56
CA GLU A 34 5.91 -2.69 -18.34
C GLU A 34 5.62 -4.08 -17.77
N VAL A 35 5.34 -5.04 -18.65
CA VAL A 35 4.93 -6.40 -18.27
C VAL A 35 5.83 -7.41 -18.95
N GLU A 36 6.41 -8.30 -18.15
CA GLU A 36 7.13 -9.47 -18.61
C GLU A 36 6.32 -10.74 -18.33
N LEU A 37 6.15 -11.59 -19.35
CA LEU A 37 5.46 -12.88 -19.23
C LEU A 37 6.44 -13.95 -18.76
N VAL A 38 6.16 -14.57 -17.62
CA VAL A 38 6.97 -15.66 -17.05
C VAL A 38 6.12 -16.92 -16.93
N ARG A 39 6.45 -17.93 -17.73
CA ARG A 39 5.83 -19.26 -17.66
C ARG A 39 6.61 -20.13 -16.68
N LYS A 40 5.97 -20.56 -15.59
CA LYS A 40 6.55 -21.58 -14.71
C LYS A 40 6.17 -22.95 -15.24
N ILE A 41 7.15 -23.67 -15.78
CA ILE A 41 7.00 -25.08 -16.12
C ILE A 41 7.34 -25.89 -14.87
N LEU A 42 6.34 -26.51 -14.25
CA LEU A 42 6.57 -27.41 -13.11
C LEU A 42 6.97 -28.80 -13.63
N PHE A 43 8.27 -29.10 -13.66
CA PHE A 43 8.75 -30.48 -13.86
C PHE A 43 8.69 -31.26 -12.55
N ILE A 44 7.70 -32.15 -12.40
CA ILE A 44 7.74 -33.18 -11.36
C ILE A 44 8.63 -34.32 -11.88
N LEU A 45 9.89 -34.36 -11.45
CA LEU A 45 10.77 -35.52 -11.65
C LEU A 45 10.44 -36.57 -10.58
N TYR A 46 9.67 -37.60 -10.92
CA TYR A 46 9.67 -38.82 -10.11
C TYR A 46 11.02 -39.52 -10.33
N LYS A 47 11.85 -39.61 -9.28
CA LYS A 47 12.87 -40.66 -9.21
C LYS A 47 12.17 -41.98 -8.89
N GLY A 48 11.57 -42.59 -9.90
CA GLY A 48 11.09 -43.98 -9.89
C GLY A 48 12.16 -44.90 -10.50
N HIS A 49 12.34 -46.07 -9.91
CA HIS A 49 13.43 -47.02 -10.19
C HIS A 49 13.02 -48.13 -11.18
N ASP A 50 12.11 -47.85 -12.12
CA ASP A 50 11.58 -48.84 -13.06
C ASP A 50 11.46 -48.30 -14.49
N GLU A 51 11.90 -49.10 -15.47
CA GLU A 51 12.02 -48.74 -16.89
C GLU A 51 10.70 -48.75 -17.69
N ASN A 52 9.53 -48.83 -17.04
CA ASN A 52 8.23 -49.06 -17.70
C ASN A 52 7.10 -48.06 -17.34
N GLU A 53 7.39 -46.86 -16.84
CA GLU A 53 6.35 -45.85 -16.57
C GLU A 53 6.24 -44.79 -17.69
N GLU A 54 5.02 -44.57 -18.19
CA GLU A 54 4.70 -43.55 -19.21
C GLU A 54 4.90 -42.11 -18.71
N PRO A 55 5.20 -41.14 -19.60
CA PRO A 55 5.60 -39.80 -19.20
C PRO A 55 4.46 -38.92 -18.65
N ILE A 56 4.76 -38.32 -17.49
CA ILE A 56 4.42 -36.98 -16.97
C ILE A 56 3.07 -36.37 -17.41
N GLN A 57 2.12 -36.32 -16.48
CA GLN A 57 0.99 -35.40 -16.55
C GLN A 57 1.49 -33.96 -16.33
N LEU A 58 1.44 -33.14 -17.38
CA LEU A 58 1.76 -31.72 -17.37
C LEU A 58 0.75 -30.99 -16.46
N LEU A 59 1.11 -30.77 -15.21
CA LEU A 59 0.29 -30.00 -14.27
C LEU A 59 0.45 -28.51 -14.60
N LEU A 60 -0.52 -28.01 -15.39
CA LEU A 60 -0.94 -26.62 -15.59
C LEU A 60 0.17 -25.55 -15.48
N GLU A 61 0.52 -24.96 -16.62
CA GLU A 61 1.26 -23.70 -16.70
C GLU A 61 0.48 -22.59 -15.98
N ASP A 62 0.81 -22.27 -14.72
CA ASP A 62 0.37 -21.00 -14.13
C ASP A 62 1.27 -19.90 -14.70
N VAL A 63 0.73 -19.16 -15.66
CA VAL A 63 1.38 -18.02 -16.30
C VAL A 63 1.40 -16.86 -15.31
N ASN A 64 2.60 -16.38 -15.00
CA ASN A 64 2.78 -15.22 -14.13
C ASN A 64 3.19 -14.00 -14.94
N TYR A 65 2.62 -12.85 -14.62
CA TYR A 65 3.10 -11.55 -15.07
C TYR A 65 4.05 -10.97 -14.02
N VAL A 66 5.19 -10.46 -14.48
CA VAL A 66 6.06 -9.60 -13.69
C VAL A 66 5.82 -8.18 -14.19
N ILE A 67 5.16 -7.36 -13.37
CA ILE A 67 4.77 -6.00 -13.71
C ILE A 67 5.74 -5.04 -13.03
N GLU A 68 6.44 -4.22 -13.81
CA GLU A 68 7.28 -3.13 -13.30
C GLU A 68 6.42 -1.90 -13.02
N VAL A 69 6.45 -1.44 -11.77
CA VAL A 69 5.56 -0.40 -11.26
C VAL A 69 6.33 0.89 -10.96
N PRO A 70 5.81 2.09 -11.31
CA PRO A 70 6.42 3.35 -10.94
C PRO A 70 6.59 3.52 -9.43
N ALA A 71 7.78 3.92 -8.98
CA ALA A 71 8.10 4.05 -7.55
C ALA A 71 7.27 5.13 -6.80
N ASN A 72 6.62 6.03 -7.53
CA ASN A 72 5.73 7.07 -7.01
C ASN A 72 4.26 6.62 -6.90
N ARG A 73 3.94 5.37 -7.27
CA ARG A 73 2.58 4.78 -7.23
C ARG A 73 2.52 3.61 -6.25
N PRO A 74 2.52 3.87 -4.92
CA PRO A 74 2.46 2.81 -3.92
C PRO A 74 1.14 2.03 -3.94
N ASP A 75 0.09 2.62 -4.51
CA ASP A 75 -1.20 1.98 -4.74
C ASP A 75 -1.10 0.81 -5.72
N LEU A 76 -0.09 0.74 -6.59
CA LEU A 76 0.09 -0.32 -7.59
C LEU A 76 0.97 -1.49 -7.10
N LEU A 77 1.31 -1.55 -5.81
CA LEU A 77 2.21 -2.59 -5.27
C LEU A 77 1.55 -3.95 -4.99
N SER A 78 0.24 -4.07 -5.23
CA SER A 78 -0.58 -5.26 -4.97
C SER A 78 -1.48 -5.60 -6.15
N ILE A 79 -2.04 -6.82 -6.15
CA ILE A 79 -3.02 -7.26 -7.14
C ILE A 79 -4.29 -6.40 -7.08
N GLU A 80 -4.76 -6.06 -5.87
CA GLU A 80 -5.94 -5.22 -5.67
C GLU A 80 -5.76 -3.86 -6.30
N GLY A 81 -4.57 -3.28 -6.14
CA GLY A 81 -4.21 -1.97 -6.67
C GLY A 81 -4.13 -1.93 -8.18
N ILE A 82 -3.41 -2.87 -8.77
CA ILE A 82 -3.29 -2.98 -10.24
C ILE A 82 -4.65 -3.26 -10.86
N ALA A 83 -5.40 -4.23 -10.33
CA ALA A 83 -6.74 -4.55 -10.82
C ALA A 83 -7.68 -3.35 -10.72
N TYR A 84 -7.70 -2.63 -9.59
CA TYR A 84 -8.52 -1.44 -9.42
C TYR A 84 -8.14 -0.32 -10.41
N ALA A 85 -6.85 -0.05 -10.58
CA ALA A 85 -6.36 0.95 -11.51
C ALA A 85 -6.73 0.63 -12.96
N LEU A 86 -6.56 -0.63 -13.38
CA LEU A 86 -6.91 -1.08 -14.73
C LEU A 86 -8.43 -1.10 -14.95
N ARG A 87 -9.23 -1.51 -13.97
CA ARG A 87 -10.70 -1.43 -14.06
C ARG A 87 -11.18 0.00 -14.25
N SER A 88 -10.57 0.96 -13.53
CA SER A 88 -10.88 2.38 -13.71
C SER A 88 -10.43 2.91 -15.07
N TYR A 89 -9.22 2.54 -15.52
CA TYR A 89 -8.69 2.92 -16.84
C TYR A 89 -9.57 2.41 -18.00
N LEU A 90 -10.00 1.15 -17.91
CA LEU A 90 -10.88 0.49 -18.87
C LEU A 90 -12.36 0.88 -18.72
N LYS A 91 -12.69 1.78 -17.79
CA LYS A 91 -14.07 2.24 -17.50
C LYS A 91 -15.02 1.09 -17.14
N ILE A 92 -14.50 0.03 -16.51
CA ILE A 92 -15.28 -1.10 -15.99
C ILE A 92 -15.96 -0.73 -14.68
N GLU A 93 -15.27 0.05 -13.84
CA GLU A 93 -15.77 0.50 -12.53
C GLU A 93 -15.53 1.99 -12.32
N GLU A 94 -16.51 2.66 -11.73
CA GLU A 94 -16.41 4.05 -11.27
C GLU A 94 -15.82 4.13 -9.85
N TYR A 95 -15.35 5.31 -9.46
CA TYR A 95 -14.77 5.54 -8.15
C TYR A 95 -15.73 5.13 -7.01
N PRO A 96 -15.37 4.16 -6.14
CA PRO A 96 -16.30 3.50 -5.24
C PRO A 96 -16.66 4.33 -4.00
N GLY A 97 -16.08 5.51 -3.83
CA GLY A 97 -16.40 6.41 -2.71
C GLY A 97 -15.88 5.89 -1.35
N PHE A 98 -14.57 6.03 -1.10
CA PHE A 98 -13.99 5.65 0.19
C PHE A 98 -14.50 6.55 1.32
N SER A 99 -14.89 5.93 2.43
CA SER A 99 -15.39 6.64 3.60
C SER A 99 -14.87 6.04 4.90
N SER A 100 -15.03 6.79 5.97
CA SER A 100 -14.57 6.36 7.29
C SER A 100 -15.63 6.68 8.34
N ILE A 101 -15.82 5.76 9.27
CA ILE A 101 -16.83 5.89 10.33
C ILE A 101 -16.20 6.38 11.63
N ASN A 102 -16.99 7.19 12.34
CA ASN A 102 -16.74 7.59 13.72
C ASN A 102 -17.77 6.89 14.61
N PRO A 103 -17.44 5.72 15.19
CA PRO A 103 -18.37 5.02 16.09
C PRO A 103 -18.63 5.87 17.35
N LYS A 104 -19.79 5.61 18.00
CA LYS A 104 -20.15 6.29 19.26
C LYS A 104 -19.14 6.01 20.37
N GLN A 105 -18.67 4.76 20.45
CA GLN A 105 -17.56 4.36 21.31
C GLN A 105 -16.30 4.33 20.44
N LYS A 106 -15.45 5.34 20.60
CA LYS A 106 -14.20 5.43 19.85
C LYS A 106 -13.13 4.61 20.53
N ILE A 107 -12.41 3.81 19.76
CA ILE A 107 -11.15 3.23 20.22
C ILE A 107 -10.10 4.33 20.24
N GLN A 108 -9.45 4.48 21.39
CA GLN A 108 -8.48 5.52 21.65
C GLN A 108 -7.06 4.95 21.71
N MET A 109 -6.11 5.74 21.24
CA MET A 109 -4.68 5.50 21.39
C MET A 109 -4.02 6.73 22.02
N PHE A 110 -3.38 6.55 23.17
CA PHE A 110 -2.65 7.60 23.89
C PHE A 110 -1.17 7.57 23.52
N VAL A 111 -0.63 8.71 23.08
CA VAL A 111 0.79 8.86 22.75
C VAL A 111 1.53 9.43 23.97
N GLN A 112 2.61 8.76 24.41
CA GLN A 112 3.42 9.19 25.56
C GLN A 112 4.56 10.12 25.16
N GLU A 113 5.06 10.94 26.09
CA GLU A 113 6.12 11.93 25.81
C GLU A 113 7.43 11.26 25.39
N LYS A 114 7.73 10.12 26.01
CA LYS A 114 8.96 9.36 25.78
C LYS A 114 9.15 8.92 24.33
N VAL A 115 8.07 8.75 23.54
CA VAL A 115 8.21 8.36 22.12
C VAL A 115 8.69 9.50 21.22
N GLN A 116 8.65 10.76 21.68
CA GLN A 116 8.99 11.91 20.83
C GLN A 116 10.46 11.91 20.39
N GLU A 117 11.36 11.44 21.26
CA GLU A 117 12.81 11.41 20.98
C GLU A 117 13.23 10.26 20.07
N VAL A 118 12.42 9.20 19.98
CA VAL A 118 12.76 7.97 19.26
C VAL A 118 11.96 7.79 17.98
N ARG A 119 10.63 7.97 18.03
CA ARG A 119 9.71 7.73 16.92
C ARG A 119 8.38 8.47 17.18
N PRO A 120 8.27 9.76 16.84
CA PRO A 120 7.26 10.67 17.40
C PRO A 120 5.83 10.48 16.87
N HIS A 121 5.65 9.74 15.76
CA HIS A 121 4.36 9.70 15.07
C HIS A 121 3.77 8.30 15.04
N VAL A 122 2.46 8.23 15.27
CA VAL A 122 1.65 7.04 15.06
C VAL A 122 0.35 7.43 14.37
N VAL A 123 -0.11 6.59 13.44
CA VAL A 123 -1.43 6.65 12.81
C VAL A 123 -2.02 5.25 12.81
N ALA A 124 -3.34 5.11 12.97
CA ALA A 124 -3.97 3.80 13.06
C ALA A 124 -5.39 3.80 12.51
N VAL A 125 -5.83 2.63 12.02
CA VAL A 125 -7.15 2.41 11.43
C VAL A 125 -7.64 1.00 11.79
N ILE A 126 -8.95 0.80 11.80
CA ILE A 126 -9.57 -0.49 12.05
C ILE A 126 -10.35 -0.94 10.81
N PHE A 127 -10.11 -2.19 10.40
CA PHE A 127 -10.95 -2.90 9.44
C PHE A 127 -11.91 -3.80 10.20
N ARG A 128 -13.22 -3.59 10.00
CA ARG A 128 -14.28 -4.37 10.66
C ARG A 128 -14.81 -5.46 9.74
N ASP A 129 -15.04 -6.63 10.31
CA ASP A 129 -15.67 -7.77 9.64
C ASP A 129 -15.01 -8.11 8.30
N VAL A 130 -13.68 -8.21 8.31
CA VAL A 130 -12.88 -8.62 7.15
C VAL A 130 -13.11 -10.09 6.84
N THR A 131 -13.13 -10.42 5.55
CA THR A 131 -13.15 -11.80 5.08
C THR A 131 -11.80 -12.15 4.44
N PHE A 132 -10.95 -12.82 5.21
CA PHE A 132 -9.69 -13.33 4.70
C PHE A 132 -9.88 -14.66 3.97
N THR A 133 -9.29 -14.73 2.79
CA THR A 133 -9.02 -15.92 1.99
C THR A 133 -7.50 -16.11 1.94
N PRO A 134 -6.99 -17.30 1.64
CA PRO A 134 -5.54 -17.50 1.51
C PRO A 134 -4.87 -16.50 0.56
N ASP A 135 -5.56 -16.13 -0.52
CA ASP A 135 -5.06 -15.22 -1.55
C ASP A 135 -4.99 -13.77 -1.06
N ASN A 136 -6.09 -13.21 -0.54
CA ASN A 136 -6.08 -11.81 -0.08
C ASN A 136 -5.29 -11.64 1.22
N TYR A 137 -5.17 -12.68 2.07
CA TYR A 137 -4.31 -12.65 3.24
C TYR A 137 -2.83 -12.58 2.83
N ALA A 138 -2.41 -13.40 1.87
CA ALA A 138 -1.07 -13.34 1.32
C ALA A 138 -0.80 -11.97 0.67
N SER A 139 -1.77 -11.44 -0.09
CA SER A 139 -1.68 -10.09 -0.68
C SER A 139 -1.55 -8.99 0.40
N PHE A 140 -2.28 -9.11 1.52
CA PHE A 140 -2.21 -8.16 2.63
C PHE A 140 -0.83 -8.11 3.27
N ILE A 141 -0.22 -9.27 3.53
CA ILE A 141 1.13 -9.35 4.09
C ILE A 141 2.17 -8.82 3.09
N ASP A 142 2.08 -9.25 1.83
CA ASP A 142 3.00 -8.82 0.76
C ASP A 142 2.95 -7.29 0.54
N LEU A 143 1.76 -6.68 0.56
CA LEU A 143 1.61 -5.24 0.43
C LEU A 143 2.25 -4.50 1.63
N GLN A 144 2.05 -4.98 2.86
CA GLN A 144 2.68 -4.39 4.04
C GLN A 144 4.21 -4.42 3.94
N GLU A 145 4.78 -5.55 3.50
CA GLU A 145 6.23 -5.69 3.31
C GLU A 145 6.74 -4.75 2.22
N LYS A 146 6.08 -4.69 1.06
CA LYS A 146 6.44 -3.81 -0.06
C LYS A 146 6.33 -2.33 0.30
N LEU A 147 5.28 -1.90 0.99
CA LEU A 147 5.12 -0.51 1.46
C LEU A 147 6.19 -0.14 2.48
N SER A 148 6.48 -1.04 3.42
CA SER A 148 7.52 -0.87 4.43
C SER A 148 8.92 -0.79 3.80
N ALA A 149 9.19 -1.60 2.78
CA ALA A 149 10.46 -1.61 2.06
C ALA A 149 10.64 -0.34 1.20
N SER A 150 9.60 0.08 0.50
CA SER A 150 9.62 1.22 -0.44
C SER A 150 9.38 2.56 0.27
N VAL A 151 8.12 2.93 0.51
CA VAL A 151 7.70 4.21 1.11
C VAL A 151 8.26 4.37 2.51
N GLY A 152 8.25 3.28 3.30
CA GLY A 152 8.79 3.21 4.65
C GLY A 152 10.32 3.16 4.75
N LYS A 153 11.04 3.09 3.62
CA LYS A 153 12.51 3.00 3.54
C LYS A 153 13.07 1.91 4.45
N LYS A 154 12.68 0.65 4.19
CA LYS A 154 13.05 -0.51 5.01
C LYS A 154 12.73 -0.26 6.50
N ARG A 155 11.50 0.15 6.78
CA ARG A 155 10.96 0.45 8.12
C ARG A 155 11.62 1.60 8.90
N SER A 156 12.69 2.21 8.36
CA SER A 156 13.37 3.34 8.99
C SER A 156 12.42 4.52 9.19
N LEU A 157 11.64 4.88 8.15
CA LEU A 157 10.72 6.01 8.21
C LEU A 157 9.32 5.65 8.72
N VAL A 158 8.80 4.48 8.34
CA VAL A 158 7.47 4.00 8.71
C VAL A 158 7.49 2.49 8.88
N ALA A 159 6.97 2.00 10.00
CA ALA A 159 6.77 0.57 10.25
C ALA A 159 5.28 0.33 10.44
N ILE A 160 4.78 -0.73 9.81
CA ILE A 160 3.38 -1.13 9.83
C ILE A 160 3.26 -2.35 10.73
N GLY A 161 2.29 -2.32 11.64
CA GLY A 161 1.80 -3.52 12.32
C GLY A 161 0.34 -3.74 11.99
N ALA A 162 -0.04 -5.01 12.08
CA ALA A 162 -1.40 -5.47 11.91
C ALA A 162 -1.66 -6.49 13.02
N HIS A 163 -2.74 -6.26 13.74
CA HIS A 163 -3.10 -6.97 14.94
C HIS A 163 -4.54 -7.48 14.83
N ASP A 164 -4.79 -8.68 15.34
CA ASP A 164 -6.14 -9.14 15.59
C ASP A 164 -6.75 -8.31 16.71
N LEU A 165 -7.77 -7.51 16.39
CA LEU A 165 -8.42 -6.62 17.35
C LEU A 165 -9.22 -7.42 18.39
N ASP A 166 -9.63 -8.65 18.06
CA ASP A 166 -10.44 -9.47 18.96
C ASP A 166 -9.61 -10.09 20.10
N THR A 167 -8.26 -10.07 20.01
CA THR A 167 -7.35 -10.59 21.03
C THR A 167 -6.75 -9.51 21.95
N ILE A 168 -7.05 -8.23 21.71
CA ILE A 168 -6.46 -7.07 22.41
C ILE A 168 -7.54 -6.17 23.01
N GLN A 169 -7.18 -5.39 24.03
CA GLN A 169 -8.15 -4.54 24.75
C GLN A 169 -7.81 -3.05 24.66
N PRO A 170 -8.68 -2.21 24.07
CA PRO A 170 -8.50 -0.76 24.08
C PRO A 170 -8.78 -0.15 25.48
N PRO A 171 -8.28 1.08 25.78
CA PRO A 171 -7.46 1.92 24.91
C PRO A 171 -6.03 1.42 24.75
N PHE A 172 -5.38 1.85 23.67
CA PHE A 172 -3.98 1.53 23.39
C PHE A 172 -3.05 2.65 23.84
N TYR A 173 -1.79 2.30 24.10
CA TYR A 173 -0.75 3.23 24.52
C TYR A 173 0.46 3.08 23.61
N TYR A 174 0.87 4.17 22.98
CA TYR A 174 2.14 4.25 22.26
C TYR A 174 3.19 4.90 23.16
N ASP A 175 4.14 4.10 23.59
CA ASP A 175 5.07 4.43 24.68
C ASP A 175 6.52 4.05 24.30
N ALA A 176 7.50 4.53 25.06
CA ALA A 176 8.88 4.11 24.92
C ALA A 176 9.45 3.71 26.28
N LEU A 177 9.90 2.46 26.39
CA LEU A 177 10.41 1.87 27.63
C LEU A 177 11.89 1.55 27.53
N LEU A 178 12.54 1.39 28.68
CA LEU A 178 13.89 0.85 28.73
C LEU A 178 13.88 -0.59 28.19
N PRO A 179 14.92 -1.04 27.48
CA PRO A 179 14.98 -2.38 26.91
C PRO A 179 14.71 -3.49 27.93
N GLU A 180 15.18 -3.33 29.16
CA GLU A 180 15.05 -4.30 30.27
C GLU A 180 13.62 -4.43 30.82
N GLU A 181 12.80 -3.39 30.65
CA GLU A 181 11.41 -3.35 31.12
C GLU A 181 10.45 -4.02 30.12
N ILE A 182 10.87 -4.18 28.86
CA ILE A 182 10.06 -4.78 27.80
C ILE A 182 10.09 -6.29 27.94
N LYS A 183 8.93 -6.93 28.07
CA LYS A 183 8.77 -8.39 28.07
C LYS A 183 7.56 -8.78 27.25
N PHE A 184 7.77 -9.50 26.15
CA PHE A 184 6.69 -10.08 25.37
C PHE A 184 7.16 -11.27 24.55
N CYS A 185 6.19 -11.99 23.95
CA CYS A 185 6.46 -13.12 23.09
C CYS A 185 6.43 -12.66 21.62
N PRO A 186 7.58 -12.65 20.91
CA PRO A 186 7.62 -12.22 19.51
C PRO A 186 6.85 -13.16 18.58
N LEU A 187 6.44 -12.65 17.41
CA LEU A 187 5.71 -13.42 16.41
C LEU A 187 6.37 -14.77 16.08
N ASN A 188 5.56 -15.84 16.08
CA ASN A 188 5.97 -17.23 15.85
C ASN A 188 7.01 -17.76 16.86
N GLN A 189 7.05 -17.19 18.06
CA GLN A 189 7.83 -17.70 19.18
C GLN A 189 6.88 -18.10 20.31
N GLU A 190 7.34 -18.97 21.21
CA GLU A 190 6.61 -19.35 22.42
C GLU A 190 7.24 -18.78 23.70
N LYS A 191 8.53 -18.41 23.61
CA LYS A 191 9.30 -17.92 24.75
C LYS A 191 9.03 -16.43 24.98
N LEU A 192 8.76 -16.06 26.23
CA LEU A 192 8.76 -14.67 26.68
C LEU A 192 10.21 -14.16 26.69
N MET A 193 10.46 -13.05 25.97
CA MET A 193 11.80 -12.48 25.83
C MET A 193 11.80 -11.00 26.25
N THR A 194 12.94 -10.56 26.79
CA THR A 194 13.22 -9.16 27.10
C THR A 194 13.69 -8.39 25.86
N GLY A 195 13.68 -7.04 25.89
CA GLY A 195 14.17 -6.21 24.79
C GLY A 195 15.57 -6.62 24.28
N PRO A 196 16.58 -6.76 25.15
CA PRO A 196 17.92 -7.21 24.75
C PRO A 196 17.94 -8.62 24.15
N GLU A 197 17.20 -9.58 24.74
CA GLU A 197 17.11 -10.94 24.21
C GLU A 197 16.48 -10.98 22.82
N ILE A 198 15.46 -10.14 22.58
CA ILE A 198 14.81 -10.00 21.27
C ILE A 198 15.80 -9.48 20.23
N LEU A 199 16.58 -8.44 20.56
CA LEU A 199 17.57 -7.90 19.62
C LEU A 199 18.66 -8.91 19.30
N GLU A 200 19.15 -9.64 20.30
CA GLU A 200 20.15 -10.67 20.11
C GLU A 200 19.62 -11.81 19.24
N PHE A 201 18.41 -12.29 19.53
CA PHE A 201 17.75 -13.33 18.75
C PHE A 201 17.59 -12.94 17.27
N TYR A 202 17.13 -11.71 17.01
CA TYR A 202 16.92 -11.24 15.63
C TYR A 202 18.19 -10.72 14.93
N SER A 203 19.31 -10.55 15.65
CA SER A 203 20.60 -10.15 15.05
C SER A 203 21.13 -11.18 14.05
N HIS A 204 20.78 -12.45 14.25
CA HIS A 204 21.14 -13.57 13.39
C HIS A 204 20.04 -13.93 12.36
N HIS A 205 18.86 -13.29 12.43
CA HIS A 205 17.73 -13.61 11.56
C HIS A 205 17.93 -13.06 10.14
N ALA A 206 17.78 -13.91 9.11
CA ALA A 206 18.10 -13.57 7.72
C ALA A 206 17.44 -12.27 7.23
N GLN A 207 16.15 -12.08 7.55
CA GLN A 207 15.36 -10.95 7.06
C GLN A 207 15.28 -9.76 8.05
N LEU A 208 15.39 -10.03 9.36
CA LEU A 208 15.09 -9.05 10.40
C LEU A 208 16.34 -8.39 10.98
N LYS A 209 17.52 -8.98 10.79
CA LYS A 209 18.81 -8.42 11.24
C LYS A 209 19.04 -6.97 10.82
N GLN A 210 18.55 -6.60 9.64
CA GLN A 210 18.70 -5.24 9.09
C GLN A 210 17.89 -4.18 9.87
N TYR A 211 16.88 -4.60 10.64
CA TYR A 211 16.04 -3.69 11.43
C TYR A 211 16.48 -3.58 12.88
N VAL A 212 17.31 -4.51 13.37
CA VAL A 212 17.88 -4.50 14.73
C VAL A 212 18.71 -3.23 14.96
N SER A 213 19.48 -2.79 13.95
CA SER A 213 20.27 -1.56 14.01
C SER A 213 19.43 -0.29 14.14
N LEU A 214 18.12 -0.32 13.82
CA LEU A 214 17.23 0.83 14.02
C LEU A 214 16.88 1.06 15.49
N LEU A 215 17.09 0.05 16.34
CA LEU A 215 16.80 0.10 17.78
C LEU A 215 18.06 0.11 18.63
N LYS A 216 19.13 -0.55 18.19
CA LYS A 216 20.33 -0.83 19.02
C LYS A 216 20.92 0.40 19.73
N ASP A 217 20.92 1.56 19.09
CA ASP A 217 21.55 2.77 19.61
C ASP A 217 20.58 3.69 20.38
N LEU A 218 19.32 3.28 20.54
CA LEU A 218 18.30 4.05 21.27
C LEU A 218 18.33 3.72 22.77
N SER A 219 18.11 4.73 23.61
CA SER A 219 18.00 4.56 25.06
C SER A 219 16.67 3.90 25.47
N HIS A 220 15.60 4.16 24.73
CA HIS A 220 14.28 3.60 24.95
C HIS A 220 13.75 3.01 23.64
N TYR A 221 13.03 1.89 23.71
CA TYR A 221 12.42 1.29 22.54
C TYR A 221 10.93 1.60 22.47
N PRO A 222 10.43 2.04 21.30
CA PRO A 222 9.02 2.31 21.12
C PRO A 222 8.24 0.99 21.17
N ILE A 223 7.13 0.99 21.88
CA ILE A 223 6.23 -0.15 22.05
C ILE A 223 4.79 0.31 21.95
N ILE A 224 3.92 -0.62 21.58
CA ILE A 224 2.48 -0.42 21.64
C ILE A 224 1.91 -1.40 22.67
N LYS A 225 1.11 -0.90 23.60
CA LYS A 225 0.50 -1.68 24.69
C LYS A 225 -1.02 -1.53 24.70
N ASP A 226 -1.70 -2.53 25.23
CA ASP A 226 -3.14 -2.52 25.48
C ASP A 226 -3.47 -1.93 26.85
N LYS A 227 -4.76 -1.88 27.21
CA LYS A 227 -5.24 -1.41 28.51
C LYS A 227 -4.62 -2.17 29.71
N ASN A 228 -4.29 -3.44 29.52
CA ASN A 228 -3.74 -4.33 30.55
C ASN A 228 -2.22 -4.26 30.62
N GLY A 229 -1.58 -3.44 29.77
CA GLY A 229 -0.13 -3.32 29.69
C GLY A 229 0.54 -4.43 28.88
N VAL A 230 -0.22 -5.27 28.19
CA VAL A 230 0.31 -6.31 27.29
C VAL A 230 0.89 -5.63 26.05
N VAL A 231 2.10 -6.00 25.65
CA VAL A 231 2.82 -5.39 24.51
C VAL A 231 2.38 -6.04 23.20
N LEU A 232 1.71 -5.27 22.34
CA LEU A 232 1.24 -5.68 21.00
C LEU A 232 2.40 -5.77 20.00
N SER A 233 3.31 -4.80 20.00
CA SER A 233 4.43 -4.74 19.06
C SER A 233 5.62 -3.97 19.62
N LEU A 234 6.79 -4.27 19.08
CA LEU A 234 8.05 -3.54 19.25
C LEU A 234 8.46 -2.95 17.89
N PRO A 235 7.89 -1.80 17.48
CA PRO A 235 8.29 -1.15 16.24
C PRO A 235 9.77 -0.73 16.25
N PRO A 236 10.47 -0.70 15.10
CA PRO A 236 10.06 -1.20 13.78
C PRO A 236 10.36 -2.70 13.55
N LEU A 237 10.61 -3.48 14.62
CA LEU A 237 11.19 -4.82 14.51
C LEU A 237 10.14 -5.92 14.33
N ILE A 238 9.26 -6.13 15.31
CA ILE A 238 8.38 -7.31 15.33
C ILE A 238 7.09 -7.08 16.12
N ASN A 239 6.04 -7.81 15.74
CA ASN A 239 4.76 -7.84 16.46
C ASN A 239 4.76 -8.99 17.49
N GLY A 240 3.85 -8.93 18.46
CA GLY A 240 3.64 -9.98 19.45
C GLY A 240 2.77 -11.11 18.91
N ASP A 241 3.10 -12.35 19.30
CA ASP A 241 2.41 -13.55 18.80
C ASP A 241 0.92 -13.59 19.16
N HIS A 242 0.55 -13.14 20.36
CA HIS A 242 -0.85 -13.10 20.81
C HIS A 242 -1.78 -12.19 19.98
N THR A 243 -1.21 -11.26 19.20
CA THR A 243 -1.97 -10.37 18.30
C THR A 243 -1.93 -10.79 16.85
N LYS A 244 -1.36 -11.95 16.56
CA LYS A 244 -1.14 -12.43 15.19
C LYS A 244 -2.47 -12.56 14.45
N ILE A 245 -2.53 -11.92 13.28
CA ILE A 245 -3.65 -12.11 12.36
C ILE A 245 -3.61 -13.52 11.75
N THR A 246 -4.79 -14.09 11.58
CA THR A 246 -5.00 -15.42 10.98
C THR A 246 -6.09 -15.33 9.91
N LEU A 247 -6.33 -16.42 9.17
CA LEU A 247 -7.45 -16.51 8.24
C LEU A 247 -8.82 -16.36 8.92
N ASN A 248 -8.89 -16.58 10.23
CA ASN A 248 -10.13 -16.46 11.01
C ASN A 248 -10.36 -15.06 11.58
N THR A 249 -9.33 -14.19 11.54
CA THR A 249 -9.41 -12.82 12.08
C THR A 249 -10.49 -12.03 11.34
N ARG A 250 -11.38 -11.38 12.11
CA ARG A 250 -12.47 -10.57 11.58
C ARG A 250 -12.21 -9.08 11.74
N ASN A 251 -11.66 -8.68 12.87
CA ASN A 251 -11.38 -7.29 13.14
C ASN A 251 -9.86 -7.08 13.14
N VAL A 252 -9.37 -6.20 12.27
CA VAL A 252 -7.93 -5.93 12.15
C VAL A 252 -7.65 -4.51 12.60
N PHE A 253 -6.83 -4.37 13.64
CA PHE A 253 -6.24 -3.12 14.04
C PHE A 253 -4.90 -2.94 13.32
N VAL A 254 -4.77 -1.90 12.51
CA VAL A 254 -3.55 -1.59 11.76
C VAL A 254 -2.99 -0.26 12.24
N GLU A 255 -1.73 -0.27 12.60
CA GLU A 255 -1.01 0.91 13.08
C GLU A 255 0.30 1.13 12.32
N CYS A 256 0.65 2.38 12.12
CA CYS A 256 1.86 2.80 11.44
C CYS A 256 2.63 3.76 12.33
N THR A 257 3.78 3.32 12.85
CA THR A 257 4.69 4.16 13.62
C THR A 257 5.77 4.73 12.73
N ALA A 258 6.11 6.01 12.91
CA ALA A 258 6.92 6.72 11.94
C ALA A 258 7.77 7.86 12.50
N LEU A 259 8.87 8.12 11.79
CA LEU A 259 9.63 9.36 11.85
C LEU A 259 9.03 10.44 10.93
N CYS A 260 8.27 10.03 9.90
CA CYS A 260 7.65 10.94 8.94
C CYS A 260 6.13 10.73 8.89
N LYS A 261 5.38 11.67 9.48
CA LYS A 261 3.90 11.64 9.54
C LYS A 261 3.24 11.49 8.16
N THR A 262 3.68 12.27 7.17
CA THR A 262 3.06 12.27 5.84
C THR A 262 3.19 10.91 5.15
N LYS A 263 4.34 10.25 5.28
CA LYS A 263 4.55 8.90 4.73
C LYS A 263 3.69 7.85 5.44
N ALA A 264 3.53 7.98 6.76
CA ALA A 264 2.67 7.10 7.53
C ALA A 264 1.20 7.21 7.08
N LEU A 265 0.72 8.43 6.85
CA LEU A 265 -0.62 8.68 6.31
C LEU A 265 -0.79 8.06 4.91
N ILE A 266 0.15 8.26 3.99
CA ILE A 266 0.09 7.68 2.63
C ILE A 266 -0.01 6.15 2.70
N ILE A 267 0.82 5.50 3.53
CA ILE A 267 0.81 4.04 3.69
C ILE A 267 -0.54 3.57 4.24
N LEU A 268 -1.02 4.21 5.31
CA LEU A 268 -2.27 3.82 5.95
C LEU A 268 -3.48 4.05 5.04
N GLU A 269 -3.51 5.16 4.29
CA GLU A 269 -4.54 5.46 3.29
C GLU A 269 -4.50 4.43 2.15
N THR A 270 -3.30 4.06 1.68
CA THR A 270 -3.14 3.05 0.61
C THR A 270 -3.70 1.70 1.07
N LEU A 271 -3.30 1.23 2.27
CA LEU A 271 -3.85 0.00 2.86
C LEU A 271 -5.37 0.09 3.03
N SER A 272 -5.86 1.21 3.56
CA SER A 272 -7.29 1.43 3.79
C SER A 272 -8.08 1.36 2.49
N CYS A 273 -7.65 2.04 1.43
CA CYS A 273 -8.32 2.01 0.14
C CYS A 273 -8.32 0.60 -0.46
N LEU A 274 -7.19 -0.10 -0.45
CA LEU A 274 -7.08 -1.39 -1.14
C LEU A 274 -7.80 -2.52 -0.40
N PHE A 275 -7.70 -2.57 0.92
CA PHE A 275 -8.21 -3.71 1.71
C PHE A 275 -9.60 -3.49 2.31
N SER A 276 -10.10 -2.26 2.36
CA SER A 276 -11.49 -2.01 2.82
C SER A 276 -12.56 -2.63 1.91
N ARG A 277 -12.21 -3.05 0.68
CA ARG A 277 -13.10 -3.82 -0.19
C ARG A 277 -13.45 -5.20 0.36
N TYR A 278 -12.63 -5.74 1.28
CA TYR A 278 -12.83 -7.05 1.92
C TYR A 278 -13.55 -6.96 3.27
N CYS A 279 -13.86 -5.76 3.75
CA CYS A 279 -14.74 -5.53 4.89
C CYS A 279 -16.20 -5.82 4.51
N ALA A 280 -17.02 -6.24 5.48
CA ALA A 280 -18.46 -6.41 5.27
C ALA A 280 -19.13 -5.12 4.73
N ARG A 281 -18.73 -3.95 5.26
CA ARG A 281 -19.02 -2.64 4.67
C ARG A 281 -17.87 -2.24 3.76
N LYS A 282 -18.00 -2.55 2.46
CA LYS A 282 -16.99 -2.26 1.45
C LYS A 282 -16.62 -0.78 1.43
N TYR A 283 -15.32 -0.49 1.32
CA TYR A 283 -14.78 0.87 1.21
C TYR A 283 -15.02 1.75 2.44
N VAL A 284 -15.28 1.12 3.59
CA VAL A 284 -15.46 1.77 4.88
C VAL A 284 -14.40 1.26 5.85
N VAL A 285 -13.76 2.19 6.56
CA VAL A 285 -12.83 1.89 7.65
C VAL A 285 -13.23 2.64 8.93
N GLU A 286 -12.90 2.07 10.09
CA GLU A 286 -13.15 2.69 11.39
C GLU A 286 -11.94 3.50 11.86
N LYS A 287 -12.20 4.74 12.30
CA LYS A 287 -11.16 5.65 12.78
C LYS A 287 -10.76 5.32 14.21
N VAL A 288 -9.45 5.38 14.47
CA VAL A 288 -8.87 5.35 15.82
C VAL A 288 -8.60 6.79 16.27
N GLU A 289 -9.06 7.14 17.46
CA GLU A 289 -8.84 8.46 18.04
C GLU A 289 -7.47 8.51 18.72
N ILE A 290 -6.54 9.20 18.07
CA ILE A 290 -5.18 9.37 18.60
C ILE A 290 -5.17 10.62 19.47
N GLN A 291 -4.95 10.44 20.76
CA GLN A 291 -4.88 11.49 21.76
C GLN A 291 -3.44 12.05 21.79
N PRO A 292 -3.26 13.33 21.40
CA PRO A 292 -1.95 13.97 21.38
C PRO A 292 -1.49 14.35 22.79
N LEU A 293 -0.19 14.61 22.92
CA LEU A 293 0.41 15.13 24.15
C LEU A 293 -0.07 16.56 24.44
N LYS A 294 -0.20 16.91 25.73
CA LYS A 294 -0.89 18.12 26.22
C LYS A 294 -0.34 19.47 25.74
N ASP A 295 0.85 19.53 25.14
CA ASP A 295 1.44 20.76 24.59
C ASP A 295 1.82 20.65 23.10
N CYS A 296 1.43 19.55 22.45
CA CYS A 296 1.52 19.41 21.00
C CYS A 296 0.18 19.81 20.40
N ASN A 297 0.18 20.71 19.40
CA ASN A 297 -1.00 21.01 18.58
C ASN A 297 -1.77 19.71 18.33
N PRO A 298 -3.10 19.67 18.52
CA PRO A 298 -3.83 18.43 18.51
C PRO A 298 -3.77 17.80 17.13
N VAL A 299 -2.79 16.93 16.94
CA VAL A 299 -2.77 16.00 15.84
C VAL A 299 -3.49 14.77 16.35
N CYS A 300 -4.80 14.94 16.58
CA CYS A 300 -5.66 13.86 16.16
C CYS A 300 -5.30 13.59 14.70
N SER A 301 -5.17 12.33 14.35
CA SER A 301 -5.41 11.88 12.99
C SER A 301 -6.78 12.44 12.58
N LYS A 302 -6.81 13.67 12.06
CA LYS A 302 -7.91 14.18 11.27
C LYS A 302 -7.88 13.36 9.99
N PHE A 303 -8.33 12.11 10.08
CA PHE A 303 -8.95 11.36 9.00
C PHE A 303 -10.23 12.07 8.52
N GLU A 304 -10.40 13.38 8.77
CA GLU A 304 -11.66 14.10 8.58
C GLU A 304 -12.15 13.97 7.15
N ASN A 305 -11.26 13.71 6.18
CA ASN A 305 -11.62 13.12 4.90
C ASN A 305 -10.43 12.27 4.45
N PHE A 306 -10.64 11.09 3.86
CA PHE A 306 -9.69 10.60 2.84
C PHE A 306 -9.41 11.81 1.95
N ILE A 307 -8.18 12.33 1.97
CA ILE A 307 -7.94 13.72 1.58
C ILE A 307 -8.31 13.85 0.09
N LYS A 308 -9.51 14.38 -0.18
CA LYS A 308 -9.86 14.90 -1.50
C LYS A 308 -9.01 16.15 -1.66
N TYR A 309 -7.79 15.99 -2.15
CA TYR A 309 -7.00 17.10 -2.66
C TYR A 309 -7.77 17.67 -3.85
N ARG A 310 -8.64 18.66 -3.59
CA ARG A 310 -9.31 19.40 -4.64
C ARG A 310 -8.32 20.42 -5.19
N THR A 311 -7.51 19.98 -6.13
CA THR A 311 -6.76 20.91 -6.98
C THR A 311 -7.69 21.35 -8.10
N GLN A 312 -8.00 22.65 -8.17
CA GLN A 312 -8.69 23.20 -9.33
C GLN A 312 -7.65 23.41 -10.42
N ILE A 313 -7.86 22.77 -11.56
CA ILE A 313 -7.03 22.95 -12.76
C ILE A 313 -7.96 23.43 -13.87
N THR A 314 -7.57 24.47 -14.59
CA THR A 314 -8.35 24.97 -15.72
C THR A 314 -8.13 24.07 -16.94
N VAL A 315 -9.20 23.80 -17.69
CA VAL A 315 -9.14 23.03 -18.94
C VAL A 315 -8.19 23.71 -19.94
N HIS A 316 -8.21 25.05 -19.98
CA HIS A 316 -7.28 25.83 -20.81
C HIS A 316 -5.81 25.59 -20.44
N GLY A 317 -5.48 25.58 -19.14
CA GLY A 317 -4.13 25.29 -18.68
C GLY A 317 -3.67 23.88 -19.05
N LEU A 318 -4.55 22.88 -18.95
CA LEU A 318 -4.26 21.51 -19.38
C LEU A 318 -3.99 21.43 -20.89
N ASN A 319 -4.86 22.01 -21.71
CA ASN A 319 -4.71 21.98 -23.17
C ASN A 319 -3.42 22.66 -23.63
N ALA A 320 -3.04 23.77 -22.99
CA ALA A 320 -1.75 24.44 -23.22
C ALA A 320 -0.55 23.58 -22.84
N TRP A 321 -0.64 22.81 -21.76
CA TRP A 321 0.46 22.00 -21.29
C TRP A 321 0.66 20.71 -22.11
N PHE A 322 -0.44 20.04 -22.47
CA PHE A 322 -0.42 18.82 -23.28
C PHE A 322 -0.28 19.09 -24.79
N GLY A 323 -0.30 20.35 -25.22
CA GLY A 323 -0.32 20.70 -26.64
C GLY A 323 -1.58 20.21 -27.36
N ALA A 324 -2.65 19.88 -26.61
CA ALA A 324 -3.94 19.40 -27.11
C ALA A 324 -4.81 20.56 -27.64
N TRP A 325 -4.19 21.54 -28.29
CA TRP A 325 -4.88 22.53 -29.09
C TRP A 325 -5.11 21.93 -30.46
N HIS A 326 -6.11 21.06 -30.61
CA HIS A 326 -6.76 20.64 -31.88
C HIS A 326 -7.44 19.28 -31.68
N ALA A 327 -8.55 19.23 -30.94
CA ALA A 327 -9.47 18.07 -30.98
C ALA A 327 -10.94 18.42 -30.66
N PHE A 328 -11.24 19.65 -30.21
CA PHE A 328 -12.59 20.06 -29.79
C PHE A 328 -13.14 21.26 -30.57
N SER A 329 -12.66 21.49 -31.79
CA SER A 329 -13.30 22.41 -32.74
C SER A 329 -13.91 21.55 -33.83
N PHE A 330 -15.21 21.71 -34.08
CA PHE A 330 -16.09 20.92 -34.98
C PHE A 330 -16.87 19.76 -34.37
N ARG A 331 -17.79 20.07 -33.45
CA ARG A 331 -19.16 19.53 -33.45
C ARG A 331 -20.04 20.40 -32.55
N GLY A 332 -20.85 21.26 -33.17
CA GLY A 332 -21.80 22.14 -32.49
C GLY A 332 -22.05 23.39 -33.34
N GLY A 333 -23.13 23.38 -34.11
CA GLY A 333 -23.58 24.53 -34.89
C GLY A 333 -24.13 25.65 -34.00
N GLY A 334 -24.08 26.87 -34.53
CA GLY A 334 -24.92 28.02 -34.17
C GLY A 334 -24.66 28.63 -32.79
N ASP A 335 -23.78 29.64 -32.72
CA ASP A 335 -24.19 31.04 -32.54
C ASP A 335 -22.94 31.92 -32.52
N ASP A 336 -22.88 32.85 -33.47
CA ASP A 336 -21.91 33.95 -33.49
C ASP A 336 -22.28 34.92 -32.36
N ASN A 337 -21.49 34.95 -31.27
CA ASN A 337 -21.17 36.16 -30.49
C ASN A 337 -20.42 35.83 -29.19
N LEU A 338 -19.08 35.69 -29.27
CA LEU A 338 -18.19 35.98 -28.14
C LEU A 338 -16.94 36.70 -28.67
N PRO A 339 -16.51 37.82 -28.06
CA PRO A 339 -15.43 38.62 -28.61
C PRO A 339 -14.07 37.91 -28.47
N GLU A 340 -13.34 37.83 -29.59
CA GLU A 340 -11.93 37.42 -29.62
C GLU A 340 -11.09 38.32 -28.70
N GLN A 341 -10.74 37.85 -27.51
CA GLN A 341 -9.58 38.39 -26.79
C GLN A 341 -8.32 37.64 -27.25
N ARG A 342 -7.65 38.21 -28.25
CA ARG A 342 -6.27 37.85 -28.60
C ARG A 342 -5.34 38.32 -27.48
N HIS A 343 -5.06 37.44 -26.53
CA HIS A 343 -3.96 37.66 -25.59
C HIS A 343 -2.65 37.11 -26.17
N HIS A 344 -1.79 38.01 -26.63
CA HIS A 344 -0.39 37.70 -26.93
C HIS A 344 0.35 37.42 -25.61
N TYR A 345 0.44 36.16 -25.19
CA TYR A 345 1.37 35.75 -24.14
C TYR A 345 2.63 35.12 -24.74
N ARG A 346 3.78 35.77 -24.49
CA ARG A 346 5.11 35.21 -24.72
C ARG A 346 5.28 33.96 -23.84
N ALA A 347 5.65 32.85 -24.46
CA ALA A 347 6.06 31.63 -23.75
C ALA A 347 7.24 31.93 -22.79
N PRO A 348 7.24 31.42 -21.54
CA PRO A 348 8.41 31.50 -20.69
C PRO A 348 9.52 30.61 -21.25
N HIS A 349 10.74 31.15 -21.25
CA HIS A 349 11.97 30.55 -21.75
C HIS A 349 12.13 29.09 -21.32
N ILE A 350 12.15 28.20 -22.30
CA ILE A 350 12.56 26.80 -22.16
C ILE A 350 14.08 26.77 -21.99
N SER A 351 14.56 26.45 -20.78
CA SER A 351 15.95 26.10 -20.55
C SER A 351 16.24 24.68 -21.03
N SER A 352 16.65 24.62 -22.30
CA SER A 352 17.31 23.52 -23.01
C SER A 352 16.41 22.41 -23.63
N PRO A 353 16.63 22.08 -24.94
CA PRO A 353 15.95 20.98 -25.65
C PRO A 353 16.28 19.55 -25.16
N LYS A 354 17.18 19.40 -24.17
CA LYS A 354 17.66 18.07 -23.74
C LYS A 354 16.69 17.32 -22.83
N THR A 355 15.74 18.02 -22.19
CA THR A 355 14.70 17.41 -21.36
C THR A 355 13.55 16.80 -22.18
N PHE A 356 13.40 17.22 -23.44
CA PHE A 356 12.32 16.79 -24.33
C PHE A 356 12.53 15.36 -24.87
N ARG A 357 13.76 15.01 -25.29
CA ARG A 357 14.06 13.66 -25.82
C ARG A 357 14.13 12.56 -24.76
N LYS A 358 14.26 12.90 -23.47
CA LYS A 358 14.40 11.92 -22.39
C LYS A 358 13.07 11.38 -21.87
N ASN A 359 11.97 12.11 -22.08
CA ASN A 359 10.65 11.76 -21.55
C ASN A 359 9.69 11.16 -22.59
N PHE A 360 9.95 11.29 -23.89
CA PHE A 360 9.03 10.78 -24.93
C PHE A 360 9.77 10.32 -26.19
N PRO A 361 10.10 9.03 -26.34
CA PRO A 361 10.70 8.52 -27.57
C PRO A 361 9.69 8.26 -28.69
N ARG A 362 8.42 7.90 -28.41
CA ARG A 362 7.50 7.39 -29.45
C ARG A 362 6.03 7.66 -29.11
N LEU A 363 5.50 8.79 -29.57
CA LEU A 363 4.07 8.97 -29.81
C LEU A 363 3.83 8.75 -31.30
N SER A 364 3.43 7.53 -31.65
CA SER A 364 2.83 7.24 -32.94
C SER A 364 1.53 6.53 -32.64
N PHE A 365 0.38 7.20 -32.76
CA PHE A 365 -0.86 6.60 -33.27
C PHE A 365 -1.94 7.66 -33.48
N PHE A 366 -2.31 7.84 -34.75
CA PHE A 366 -3.70 7.91 -35.17
C PHE A 366 -3.79 7.15 -36.49
N LYS A 367 -4.24 5.88 -36.44
CA LYS A 367 -4.80 5.21 -37.61
C LYS A 367 -6.31 5.17 -37.41
N SER A 368 -6.97 6.09 -38.10
CA SER A 368 -8.40 6.11 -38.31
C SER A 368 -8.83 4.80 -39.00
N PHE A 369 -9.76 4.07 -38.39
CA PHE A 369 -10.62 3.14 -39.13
C PHE A 369 -12.00 3.79 -39.26
N LYS A 370 -12.46 3.81 -40.51
CA LYS A 370 -13.69 4.45 -41.01
C LYS A 370 -14.97 3.86 -40.44
#